data_AF-A0A1E3VJE3-F1
#
_entry.id   AF-A0A1E3VJE3-F1
#
_cell.length_a   1.000
_cell.length_b   1.000
_cell.length_c   1.000
_cell.angle_alpha   90.00
_cell.angle_beta   90.00
_cell.angle_gamma   90.00
#
_symmetry.space_group_name_H-M   'P 1'
#
loop_
_entity.id
_entity.type
_entity.pdbx_description
1 polymer ?
#
loop_
_entity_poly.entity_id
_entity_poly.type
_entity_poly.pdbx_seq_one_letter_code
_entity_poly.pdbx_strand_id
1 'polypeptide(L)'
;MIDDHRVAGSNSEAVHRRTEQLDALDALLPFDRRDQLAALLTDDDVETLKHLAAKAWAKNTLRALASDLGYLEAWCRLANGDPLPWPSPESLLLKFLAHHLWDPMKRREDPAHGMRADVEAGLGVESLLKARGPHAPSLTSALRLAVKASSRPRGRKSKKAVTIDVLVRLLATCSGERLVDRRDRALLLTAFASGGRRRSEVAGLRVEDLHDEEPVRADPADRDSPPSHVCRSASAAPRRRRATMMNTS
;
A
#
# COMPACT_ATOMS: atom_id res chain seq x y z
N MET A 1 -30.29 15.64 -49.69
CA MET A 1 -29.27 14.58 -49.54
C MET A 1 -27.91 15.20 -49.23
N ILE A 2 -27.87 16.05 -48.20
CA ILE A 2 -26.69 16.72 -47.65
C ILE A 2 -27.07 16.99 -46.19
N ASP A 3 -26.68 16.12 -45.26
CA ASP A 3 -26.63 16.45 -43.81
C ASP A 3 -26.07 15.32 -42.94
N ASP A 4 -25.73 14.14 -43.49
CA ASP A 4 -25.07 13.08 -42.69
C ASP A 4 -23.59 13.39 -42.38
N HIS A 5 -22.86 14.06 -43.28
CA HIS A 5 -21.44 14.33 -43.09
C HIS A 5 -21.14 15.42 -42.06
N ARG A 6 -22.09 16.35 -41.80
CA ARG A 6 -21.89 17.46 -40.85
C ARG A 6 -22.11 17.04 -39.40
N VAL A 7 -23.06 16.13 -39.16
CA VAL A 7 -23.33 15.56 -37.83
C VAL A 7 -22.22 14.60 -37.41
N ALA A 8 -21.69 13.79 -38.35
CA ALA A 8 -20.55 12.90 -38.08
C ALA A 8 -19.28 13.67 -37.68
N GLY A 9 -18.99 14.79 -38.32
CA GLY A 9 -17.87 15.67 -37.95
C GLY A 9 -18.01 16.28 -36.56
N SER A 10 -19.23 16.75 -36.21
CA SER A 10 -19.53 17.30 -34.89
C SER A 10 -19.42 16.27 -33.76
N ASN A 11 -19.78 15.01 -34.03
CA ASN A 11 -19.65 13.94 -33.04
C ASN A 11 -18.19 13.51 -32.85
N SER A 12 -17.42 13.43 -33.93
CA SER A 12 -15.99 13.12 -33.86
C SER A 12 -15.20 14.19 -33.10
N GLU A 13 -15.52 15.48 -33.29
CA GLU A 13 -14.91 16.58 -32.52
C GLU A 13 -15.33 16.54 -31.04
N ALA A 14 -16.58 16.17 -30.74
CA ALA A 14 -17.04 16.01 -29.37
C ALA A 14 -16.35 14.85 -28.65
N VAL A 15 -16.16 13.71 -29.34
CA VAL A 15 -15.38 12.58 -28.84
C VAL A 15 -13.94 13.01 -28.60
N HIS A 16 -13.32 13.73 -29.53
CA HIS A 16 -11.95 14.21 -29.36
C HIS A 16 -11.80 15.16 -28.15
N ARG A 17 -12.72 16.10 -27.96
CA ARG A 17 -12.74 16.97 -26.76
C ARG A 17 -12.96 16.19 -25.47
N ARG A 18 -13.81 15.15 -25.47
CA ARG A 18 -14.01 14.26 -24.32
C ARG A 18 -12.74 13.49 -23.99
N THR A 19 -12.01 13.04 -25.01
CA THR A 19 -10.69 12.41 -24.84
C THR A 19 -9.71 13.39 -24.15
N GLU A 20 -9.62 14.65 -24.59
CA GLU A 20 -8.78 15.67 -23.94
C GLU A 20 -9.22 15.99 -22.50
N GLN A 21 -10.53 15.96 -22.20
CA GLN A 21 -11.02 16.21 -20.84
C GLN A 21 -10.79 15.02 -19.90
N LEU A 22 -10.83 13.79 -20.43
CA LEU A 22 -10.45 12.57 -19.71
C LEU A 22 -8.94 12.53 -19.41
N ASP A 23 -8.09 13.28 -20.10
CA ASP A 23 -6.67 13.46 -19.74
C ASP A 23 -6.50 14.15 -18.38
N ALA A 24 -7.52 14.82 -17.84
CA ALA A 24 -7.50 15.32 -16.45
C ALA A 24 -7.87 14.24 -15.42
N LEU A 25 -8.51 13.15 -15.87
CA LEU A 25 -8.89 11.95 -15.12
C LEU A 25 -7.90 10.79 -15.26
N ASP A 26 -6.75 11.07 -15.87
CA ASP A 26 -5.60 10.20 -16.16
C ASP A 26 -5.14 9.28 -15.01
N ALA A 27 -5.58 9.57 -13.79
CA ALA A 27 -5.15 8.89 -12.58
C ALA A 27 -5.93 7.60 -12.24
N LEU A 28 -7.00 7.28 -12.97
CA LEU A 28 -7.92 6.20 -12.55
C LEU A 28 -8.20 5.12 -13.60
N LEU A 29 -7.91 5.30 -14.90
CA LEU A 29 -8.27 4.33 -15.93
C LEU A 29 -7.21 4.22 -17.07
N PRO A 30 -6.92 3.01 -17.59
CA PRO A 30 -5.90 2.76 -18.61
C PRO A 30 -6.23 3.32 -20.02
N PHE A 31 -5.19 3.58 -20.80
CA PHE A 31 -5.15 4.35 -22.05
C PHE A 31 -5.97 3.71 -23.18
N ASP A 32 -5.99 2.37 -23.31
CA ASP A 32 -6.77 1.70 -24.38
C ASP A 32 -8.29 1.67 -24.17
N ARG A 33 -8.80 2.19 -23.05
CA ARG A 33 -10.25 2.40 -22.85
C ARG A 33 -10.71 3.83 -23.08
N ARG A 34 -9.81 4.77 -23.41
CA ARG A 34 -10.16 6.20 -23.57
C ARG A 34 -11.20 6.41 -24.65
N ASP A 35 -10.98 5.85 -25.82
CA ASP A 35 -11.91 5.99 -26.95
C ASP A 35 -13.23 5.27 -26.66
N GLN A 36 -13.19 4.15 -25.92
CA GLN A 36 -14.39 3.44 -25.49
C GLN A 36 -15.18 4.23 -24.44
N LEU A 37 -14.50 4.87 -23.48
CA LEU A 37 -15.13 5.64 -22.41
C LEU A 37 -15.60 7.00 -22.90
N ALA A 38 -14.85 7.68 -23.77
CA ALA A 38 -15.28 8.92 -24.43
C ALA A 38 -16.52 8.72 -25.32
N ALA A 39 -16.71 7.50 -25.84
CA ALA A 39 -17.92 7.11 -26.56
C ALA A 39 -19.11 6.74 -25.64
N LEU A 40 -18.85 6.33 -24.40
CA LEU A 40 -19.87 5.89 -23.43
C LEU A 40 -20.29 6.96 -22.42
N LEU A 41 -19.39 7.90 -22.10
CA LEU A 41 -19.59 8.94 -21.09
C LEU A 41 -20.03 10.25 -21.74
N THR A 42 -20.93 10.96 -21.04
CA THR A 42 -21.33 12.32 -21.43
C THR A 42 -20.32 13.34 -20.91
N ASP A 43 -20.38 14.57 -21.45
CA ASP A 43 -19.53 15.68 -20.98
C ASP A 43 -19.76 15.97 -19.48
N ASP A 44 -21.01 15.83 -19.01
CA ASP A 44 -21.39 16.04 -17.61
C ASP A 44 -20.82 14.96 -16.69
N ASP A 45 -20.76 13.70 -17.16
CA ASP A 45 -20.13 12.60 -16.43
C ASP A 45 -18.62 12.86 -16.25
N VAL A 46 -17.96 13.31 -17.32
CA VAL A 46 -16.52 13.63 -17.30
C VAL A 46 -16.22 14.75 -16.31
N GLU A 47 -17.01 15.83 -16.30
CA GLU A 47 -16.80 16.94 -15.37
C GLU A 47 -17.09 16.54 -13.92
N THR A 48 -18.12 15.72 -13.69
CA THR A 48 -18.44 15.17 -12.37
C THR A 48 -17.29 14.32 -11.83
N LEU A 49 -16.75 13.42 -12.66
CA LEU A 49 -15.62 12.58 -12.28
C LEU A 49 -14.37 13.42 -11.95
N LYS A 50 -14.07 14.47 -12.74
CA LYS A 50 -12.94 15.38 -12.48
C LYS A 50 -13.08 16.07 -11.13
N HIS A 51 -14.28 16.56 -10.82
CA HIS A 51 -14.56 17.18 -9.53
C HIS A 51 -14.31 16.20 -8.36
N LEU A 52 -14.79 14.96 -8.48
CA LEU A 52 -14.60 13.93 -7.46
C LEU A 52 -13.12 13.56 -7.28
N ALA A 53 -12.38 13.39 -8.38
CA ALA A 53 -10.95 13.09 -8.34
C ALA A 53 -10.15 14.21 -7.66
N ALA A 54 -10.46 15.48 -7.98
CA ALA A 54 -9.81 16.64 -7.38
C ALA A 54 -10.12 16.81 -5.88
N LYS A 55 -11.31 16.40 -5.43
CA LYS A 55 -11.68 16.38 -4.00
C LYS A 55 -11.01 15.24 -3.24
N ALA A 56 -10.84 14.09 -3.89
CA ALA A 56 -10.27 12.90 -3.28
C ALA A 56 -8.75 13.05 -3.10
N TRP A 57 -8.01 13.42 -4.16
CA TRP A 57 -6.55 13.35 -4.18
C TRP A 57 -5.88 14.64 -4.66
N ALA A 58 -4.65 14.88 -4.18
CA ALA A 58 -3.84 15.99 -4.65
C ALA A 58 -3.43 15.78 -6.12
N LYS A 59 -3.34 16.86 -6.90
CA LYS A 59 -2.93 16.84 -8.32
C LYS A 59 -1.61 16.09 -8.58
N ASN A 60 -0.65 16.21 -7.66
CA ASN A 60 0.63 15.50 -7.78
C ASN A 60 0.49 13.98 -7.60
N THR A 61 -0.42 13.53 -6.71
CA THR A 61 -0.71 12.11 -6.52
C THR A 61 -1.42 11.54 -7.73
N LEU A 62 -2.40 12.27 -8.28
CA LEU A 62 -3.08 11.90 -9.53
C LEU A 62 -2.07 11.73 -10.67
N ARG A 63 -1.16 12.71 -10.84
CA ARG A 63 -0.09 12.63 -11.85
C ARG A 63 0.86 11.45 -11.64
N ALA A 64 1.24 11.17 -10.40
CA ALA A 64 2.11 10.04 -10.09
C ALA A 64 1.44 8.70 -10.44
N LEU A 65 0.17 8.54 -10.08
CA LEU A 65 -0.61 7.34 -10.40
C LEU A 65 -0.83 7.19 -11.90
N ALA A 66 -1.10 8.28 -12.62
CA ALA A 66 -1.20 8.27 -14.08
C ALA A 66 0.10 7.80 -14.73
N SER A 67 1.24 8.29 -14.25
CA SER A 67 2.57 7.82 -14.69
C SER A 67 2.81 6.35 -14.34
N ASP A 68 2.36 5.90 -13.16
CA ASP A 68 2.47 4.52 -12.75
C ASP A 68 1.64 3.57 -13.63
N LEU A 69 0.42 3.97 -13.98
CA LEU A 69 -0.47 3.22 -14.86
C LEU A 69 0.04 3.21 -16.30
N GLY A 70 0.48 4.35 -16.83
CA GLY A 70 1.06 4.43 -18.17
C GLY A 70 2.29 3.52 -18.32
N TYR A 71 3.14 3.45 -17.29
CA TYR A 71 4.26 2.51 -17.25
C TYR A 71 3.80 1.04 -17.28
N LEU A 72 2.80 0.69 -16.47
CA LEU A 72 2.27 -0.68 -16.41
C LEU A 72 1.65 -1.12 -17.73
N GLU A 73 0.93 -0.22 -18.41
CA GLU A 73 0.29 -0.50 -19.69
C GLU A 73 1.31 -0.67 -20.82
N ALA A 74 2.29 0.24 -20.91
CA ALA A 74 3.40 0.11 -21.85
C ALA A 74 4.17 -1.21 -21.63
N TRP A 75 4.46 -1.54 -20.37
CA TRP A 75 5.08 -2.80 -20.03
C TRP A 75 4.22 -4.00 -20.43
N CYS A 76 2.90 -3.97 -20.23
CA CYS A 76 2.01 -5.05 -20.64
C CYS A 76 2.05 -5.28 -22.15
N ARG A 77 1.92 -4.20 -22.93
CA ARG A 77 1.96 -4.28 -24.40
C ARG A 77 3.28 -4.85 -24.89
N LEU A 78 4.40 -4.40 -24.34
CA LEU A 78 5.73 -4.89 -24.74
C LEU A 78 6.01 -6.32 -24.26
N ALA A 79 5.59 -6.68 -23.05
CA ALA A 79 5.91 -7.97 -22.45
C ALA A 79 4.95 -9.11 -22.81
N ASN A 80 3.70 -8.80 -23.18
CA ASN A 80 2.65 -9.78 -23.50
C ASN A 80 2.07 -9.61 -24.90
N GLY A 81 2.25 -8.45 -25.55
CA GLY A 81 1.61 -8.12 -26.83
C GLY A 81 0.23 -7.49 -26.69
N ASP A 82 -0.38 -7.58 -25.50
CA ASP A 82 -1.72 -7.08 -25.22
C ASP A 82 -1.71 -5.93 -24.19
N PRO A 83 -2.69 -5.02 -24.24
CA PRO A 83 -2.81 -3.96 -23.25
C PRO A 83 -3.21 -4.49 -21.87
N LEU A 84 -3.07 -3.64 -20.85
CA LEU A 84 -3.37 -4.01 -19.45
C LEU A 84 -4.83 -4.48 -19.33
N PRO A 85 -5.09 -5.78 -19.09
CA PRO A 85 -6.45 -6.30 -18.96
C PRO A 85 -7.04 -5.88 -17.62
N TRP A 86 -8.36 -5.74 -17.59
CA TRP A 86 -9.06 -5.47 -16.35
C TRP A 86 -10.33 -6.31 -16.20
N PRO A 87 -10.49 -7.05 -15.08
CA PRO A 87 -9.55 -7.12 -13.94
C PRO A 87 -8.20 -7.78 -14.30
N SER A 88 -7.11 -7.25 -13.75
CA SER A 88 -5.77 -7.78 -14.02
C SER A 88 -5.63 -9.18 -13.39
N PRO A 89 -5.21 -10.21 -14.14
CA PRO A 89 -5.01 -11.54 -13.59
C PRO A 89 -3.77 -11.57 -12.67
N GLU A 90 -3.79 -12.45 -11.67
CA GLU A 90 -2.69 -12.60 -10.71
C GLU A 90 -1.36 -12.96 -11.40
N SER A 91 -1.43 -13.77 -12.46
CA SER A 91 -0.27 -14.15 -13.27
C SER A 91 0.47 -12.95 -13.85
N LEU A 92 -0.25 -11.89 -14.24
CA LEU A 92 0.33 -10.68 -14.79
C LEU A 92 1.11 -9.91 -13.72
N LEU A 93 0.58 -9.82 -12.51
CA LEU A 93 1.28 -9.21 -11.37
C LEU A 93 2.55 -9.98 -11.02
N LEU A 94 2.49 -11.31 -10.99
CA LEU A 94 3.68 -12.15 -10.70
C LEU A 94 4.75 -12.00 -11.79
N LYS A 95 4.36 -11.94 -13.06
CA LYS A 95 5.27 -11.66 -14.18
C LYS A 95 5.89 -10.27 -14.05
N PHE A 96 5.11 -9.25 -13.70
CA PHE A 96 5.60 -7.91 -13.43
C PHE A 96 6.67 -7.94 -12.34
N LEU A 97 6.39 -8.55 -11.18
CA LEU A 97 7.35 -8.65 -10.08
C LEU A 97 8.64 -9.37 -10.52
N ALA A 98 8.54 -10.47 -11.27
CA ALA A 98 9.69 -11.20 -11.78
C ALA A 98 10.57 -10.33 -12.69
N HIS A 99 9.95 -9.53 -13.57
CA HIS A 99 10.68 -8.63 -14.48
C HIS A 99 11.38 -7.46 -13.76
N HIS A 100 10.99 -7.11 -12.53
CA HIS A 100 11.46 -5.91 -11.84
C HIS A 100 12.26 -6.17 -10.55
N LEU A 101 12.14 -7.36 -9.93
CA LEU A 101 12.82 -7.74 -8.68
C LEU A 101 13.95 -8.78 -8.87
N TRP A 102 14.40 -8.95 -10.12
CA TRP A 102 15.43 -9.92 -10.53
C TRP A 102 16.80 -9.65 -9.91
N ASP A 103 17.65 -10.69 -9.92
CA ASP A 103 18.99 -10.67 -9.36
C ASP A 103 20.05 -10.30 -10.41
N PRO A 104 20.79 -9.20 -10.23
CA PRO A 104 21.84 -8.76 -11.15
C PRO A 104 22.92 -9.80 -11.45
N MET A 105 23.28 -10.61 -10.45
CA MET A 105 24.31 -11.65 -10.64
C MET A 105 23.79 -12.78 -11.50
N LYS A 106 22.56 -13.23 -11.25
CA LYS A 106 21.94 -14.28 -12.06
C LYS A 106 21.70 -13.85 -13.50
N ARG A 107 21.38 -12.58 -13.76
CA ARG A 107 21.21 -12.08 -15.14
C ARG A 107 22.49 -12.10 -15.97
N ARG A 108 23.67 -12.05 -15.33
CA ARG A 108 24.95 -12.20 -16.02
C ARG A 108 25.15 -13.63 -16.55
N GLU A 109 24.61 -14.61 -15.83
CA GLU A 109 24.68 -16.03 -16.19
C GLU A 109 23.53 -16.43 -17.12
N ASP A 110 22.34 -15.87 -16.88
CA ASP A 110 21.12 -16.10 -17.64
C ASP A 110 20.50 -14.76 -18.09
N PRO A 111 20.70 -14.34 -19.35
CA PRO A 111 20.13 -13.09 -19.87
C PRO A 111 18.59 -13.01 -19.82
N ALA A 112 17.89 -14.13 -19.69
CA ALA A 112 16.44 -14.18 -19.54
C ALA A 112 15.97 -13.93 -18.09
N HIS A 113 16.89 -13.80 -17.13
CA HIS A 113 16.56 -13.54 -15.73
C HIS A 113 16.15 -12.08 -15.52
N GLY A 114 14.84 -11.83 -15.56
CA GLY A 114 14.24 -10.51 -15.34
C GLY A 114 13.53 -10.01 -16.59
N MET A 115 13.55 -8.70 -16.81
CA MET A 115 12.99 -8.10 -18.02
C MET A 115 13.85 -8.45 -19.24
N ARG A 116 13.21 -8.93 -20.30
CA ARG A 116 13.87 -9.16 -21.59
C ARG A 116 14.38 -7.83 -22.17
N ALA A 117 15.50 -7.89 -22.90
CA ALA A 117 16.18 -6.70 -23.42
C ALA A 117 15.34 -5.90 -24.43
N ASP A 118 14.50 -6.58 -25.20
CA ASP A 118 13.54 -5.96 -26.13
C ASP A 118 12.47 -5.13 -25.40
N VAL A 119 11.92 -5.65 -24.31
CA VAL A 119 10.94 -4.94 -23.45
C VAL A 119 11.61 -3.75 -22.76
N GLU A 120 12.82 -3.92 -22.23
CA GLU A 120 13.59 -2.85 -21.58
C GLU A 120 13.94 -1.73 -22.57
N ALA A 121 14.34 -2.10 -23.80
CA ALA A 121 14.60 -1.15 -24.88
C ALA A 121 13.33 -0.41 -25.31
N GLY A 122 12.20 -1.11 -25.48
CA GLY A 122 10.91 -0.50 -25.84
C GLY A 122 10.44 0.53 -24.80
N LEU A 123 10.51 0.19 -23.51
CA LEU A 123 10.20 1.13 -22.42
C LEU A 123 11.17 2.32 -22.37
N GLY A 124 12.41 2.12 -22.78
CA GLY A 124 13.41 3.18 -22.94
C GLY A 124 13.09 4.13 -24.08
N VAL A 125 12.63 3.62 -25.23
CA VAL A 125 12.20 4.42 -26.39
C VAL A 125 10.98 5.26 -26.03
N GLU A 126 10.01 4.70 -25.31
CA GLU A 126 8.84 5.44 -24.83
C GLU A 126 9.16 6.40 -23.68
N SER A 127 10.42 6.46 -23.20
CA SER A 127 10.85 7.26 -22.04
C SER A 127 10.07 6.97 -20.75
N LEU A 128 9.45 5.79 -20.67
CA LEU A 128 8.67 5.34 -19.51
C LEU A 128 9.50 4.50 -18.54
N LEU A 129 10.73 4.13 -18.90
CA LEU A 129 11.60 3.33 -18.03
C LEU A 129 11.94 4.07 -16.73
N LYS A 130 11.34 3.62 -15.61
CA LYS A 130 11.54 4.24 -14.30
C LYS A 130 12.91 4.03 -13.67
N ALA A 131 13.58 2.92 -13.98
CA ALA A 131 14.92 2.62 -13.49
C ALA A 131 15.63 1.66 -14.43
N ARG A 132 16.95 1.82 -14.59
CA ARG A 132 17.81 0.85 -15.27
C ARG A 132 18.34 -0.13 -14.22
N GLY A 133 17.67 -1.28 -14.07
CA GLY A 133 17.99 -2.29 -13.05
C GLY A 133 16.79 -2.65 -12.15
N PRO A 134 16.99 -3.50 -11.13
CA PRO A 134 15.90 -3.91 -10.25
C PRO A 134 15.32 -2.72 -9.48
N HIS A 135 14.01 -2.53 -9.57
CA HIS A 135 13.35 -1.29 -9.17
C HIS A 135 13.24 -1.08 -7.65
N ALA A 136 13.57 -2.09 -6.84
CA ALA A 136 13.58 -1.98 -5.38
C ALA A 136 14.36 -3.13 -4.72
N PRO A 137 15.71 -3.07 -4.68
CA PRO A 137 16.51 -4.10 -4.00
C PRO A 137 16.15 -4.23 -2.50
N SER A 138 15.67 -3.15 -1.87
CA SER A 138 15.15 -3.13 -0.50
C SER A 138 13.83 -3.92 -0.36
N LEU A 139 12.95 -3.90 -1.37
CA LEU A 139 11.71 -4.68 -1.36
C LEU A 139 12.02 -6.17 -1.54
N THR A 140 12.95 -6.53 -2.43
CA THR A 140 13.38 -7.93 -2.60
C THR A 140 13.95 -8.50 -1.30
N SER A 141 14.80 -7.72 -0.61
CA SER A 141 15.36 -8.13 0.68
C SER A 141 14.31 -8.18 1.80
N ALA A 142 13.37 -7.24 1.84
CA ALA A 142 12.24 -7.24 2.78
C ALA A 142 11.30 -8.43 2.55
N LEU A 143 10.95 -8.74 1.30
CA LEU A 143 10.12 -9.88 0.94
C LEU A 143 10.81 -11.21 1.27
N ARG A 144 12.10 -11.35 0.94
CA ARG A 144 12.92 -12.50 1.35
C ARG A 144 12.91 -12.67 2.88
N LEU A 145 13.05 -11.57 3.63
CA LEU A 145 13.03 -11.60 5.09
C LEU A 145 11.64 -11.97 5.63
N ALA A 146 10.58 -11.46 5.03
CA ALA A 146 9.20 -11.75 5.41
C ALA A 146 8.84 -13.22 5.16
N VAL A 147 9.18 -13.77 3.99
CA VAL A 147 8.99 -15.20 3.66
C VAL A 147 9.81 -16.09 4.59
N LYS A 148 11.05 -15.70 4.90
CA LYS A 148 11.89 -16.43 5.87
C LYS A 148 11.35 -16.32 7.30
N ALA A 149 10.69 -15.23 7.65
CA ALA A 149 10.07 -15.04 8.95
C ALA A 149 8.75 -15.82 9.09
N SER A 150 7.94 -15.91 8.03
CA SER A 150 6.66 -16.64 8.04
C SER A 150 6.86 -18.16 8.12
N SER A 151 7.92 -18.67 7.50
CA SER A 151 8.27 -20.11 7.51
C SER A 151 9.03 -20.54 8.77
N ARG A 152 9.45 -19.62 9.64
CA ARG A 152 10.23 -19.96 10.83
C ARG A 152 9.29 -20.38 11.97
N PRO A 153 9.50 -21.55 12.61
CA PRO A 153 8.79 -21.91 13.83
C PRO A 153 8.93 -20.79 14.86
N ARG A 154 7.83 -20.39 15.50
CA ARG A 154 7.83 -19.32 16.51
C ARG A 154 8.73 -19.72 17.67
N GLY A 155 9.97 -19.25 17.63
CA GLY A 155 11.00 -19.51 18.63
C GLY A 155 11.30 -18.26 19.45
N ARG A 156 11.72 -18.49 20.70
CA ARG A 156 12.16 -17.41 21.59
C ARG A 156 13.35 -16.67 20.97
N LYS A 157 13.19 -15.38 20.63
CA LYS A 157 14.26 -14.58 20.00
C LYS A 157 15.45 -14.29 20.93
N SER A 158 15.27 -14.37 22.25
CA SER A 158 16.31 -14.05 23.23
C SER A 158 16.39 -15.12 24.32
N LYS A 159 17.62 -15.56 24.65
CA LYS A 159 17.88 -16.46 25.79
C LYS A 159 17.44 -15.86 27.14
N LYS A 160 17.25 -14.53 27.22
CA LYS A 160 16.85 -13.76 28.41
C LYS A 160 15.52 -13.02 28.24
N ALA A 161 14.56 -13.55 27.47
CA ALA A 161 13.22 -12.95 27.42
C ALA A 161 12.56 -12.96 28.81
N VAL A 162 11.89 -11.87 29.18
CA VAL A 162 11.02 -11.80 30.36
C VAL A 162 9.84 -12.73 30.13
N THR A 163 9.75 -13.81 30.91
CA THR A 163 8.63 -14.76 30.92
C THR A 163 7.60 -14.34 31.97
N ILE A 164 6.44 -15.01 31.99
CA ILE A 164 5.34 -14.64 32.89
C ILE A 164 5.74 -14.69 34.36
N ASP A 165 6.57 -15.67 34.76
CA ASP A 165 7.10 -15.79 36.12
C ASP A 165 8.03 -14.63 36.50
N VAL A 166 8.86 -14.17 35.56
CA VAL A 166 9.73 -13.00 35.75
C VAL A 166 8.89 -11.73 35.83
N LEU A 167 7.87 -11.59 34.99
CA LEU A 167 6.95 -10.46 35.04
C LEU A 167 6.25 -10.39 36.41
N VAL A 168 5.72 -11.50 36.92
CA VAL A 168 5.08 -11.57 38.24
C VAL A 168 6.02 -11.06 39.33
N ARG A 169 7.30 -11.47 39.32
CA ARG A 169 8.30 -10.97 40.26
C ARG A 169 8.56 -9.46 40.13
N LEU A 170 8.63 -8.95 38.90
CA LEU A 170 8.80 -7.50 38.67
C LEU A 170 7.59 -6.70 39.17
N LEU A 171 6.37 -7.18 38.91
CA LEU A 171 5.14 -6.53 39.37
C LEU A 171 5.05 -6.50 40.90
N ALA A 172 5.56 -7.53 41.59
CA ALA A 172 5.62 -7.55 43.05
C ALA A 172 6.50 -6.43 43.64
N THR A 173 7.52 -5.97 42.89
CA THR A 173 8.34 -4.81 43.31
C THR A 173 7.62 -3.48 43.13
N CYS A 174 6.60 -3.43 42.27
CA CYS A 174 5.74 -2.27 42.03
C CYS A 174 4.39 -2.41 42.77
N SER A 175 4.43 -2.87 44.02
CA SER A 175 3.23 -3.21 44.82
C SER A 175 2.61 -2.05 45.59
N GLY A 176 3.28 -0.91 45.68
CA GLY A 176 2.81 0.26 46.43
C GLY A 176 1.73 1.10 45.74
N GLU A 177 1.15 2.04 46.49
CA GLU A 177 0.12 2.97 46.02
C GLU A 177 0.69 4.28 45.46
N ARG A 178 2.02 4.40 45.35
CA ARG A 178 2.64 5.60 44.78
C ARG A 178 2.35 5.64 43.29
N LEU A 179 2.27 6.86 42.74
CA LEU A 179 2.07 7.06 41.30
C LEU A 179 3.15 6.38 40.46
N VAL A 180 4.39 6.32 40.98
CA VAL A 180 5.51 5.62 40.33
C VAL A 180 5.24 4.13 40.20
N ASP A 181 4.75 3.49 41.27
CA ASP A 181 4.46 2.05 41.29
C ASP A 181 3.33 1.71 40.32
N ARG A 182 2.25 2.52 40.28
CA ARG A 182 1.16 2.36 39.31
C ARG A 182 1.62 2.54 37.86
N ARG A 183 2.48 3.53 37.59
CA ARG A 183 3.07 3.76 36.27
C ARG A 183 3.91 2.56 35.84
N ASP A 184 4.82 2.10 36.68
CA ASP A 184 5.75 1.04 36.33
C ASP A 184 5.02 -0.29 36.13
N ARG A 185 3.99 -0.55 36.94
CA ARG A 185 3.06 -1.68 36.73
C ARG A 185 2.36 -1.59 35.37
N ALA A 186 1.80 -0.43 35.02
CA ALA A 186 1.12 -0.22 33.74
C ALA A 186 2.08 -0.40 32.55
N LEU A 187 3.31 0.12 32.64
CA LEU A 187 4.32 -0.03 31.60
C LEU A 187 4.73 -1.51 31.40
N LEU A 188 4.97 -2.24 32.49
CA LEU A 188 5.34 -3.65 32.46
C LEU A 188 4.24 -4.51 31.84
N LEU A 189 2.99 -4.32 32.27
CA LEU A 189 1.83 -5.05 31.73
C LEU A 189 1.58 -4.72 30.27
N THR A 190 1.62 -3.43 29.90
CA THR A 190 1.38 -2.99 28.51
C THR A 190 2.44 -3.55 27.57
N ALA A 191 3.72 -3.47 27.94
CA ALA A 191 4.81 -3.98 27.12
C ALA A 191 4.74 -5.51 26.93
N PHE A 192 4.35 -6.24 27.98
CA PHE A 192 4.23 -7.69 27.94
C PHE A 192 3.01 -8.15 27.13
N ALA A 193 1.82 -7.62 27.44
CA ALA A 193 0.56 -8.00 26.79
C ALA A 193 0.56 -7.68 25.29
N SER A 194 1.25 -6.61 24.87
CA SER A 194 1.38 -6.24 23.46
C SER A 194 2.44 -7.05 22.67
N GLY A 195 2.92 -8.17 23.22
CA GLY A 195 3.83 -9.09 22.54
C GLY A 195 5.31 -8.80 22.73
N GLY A 196 5.69 -8.11 23.81
CA GLY A 196 7.09 -7.82 24.13
C GLY A 196 7.65 -6.65 23.32
N ARG A 197 6.92 -5.53 23.27
CA ARG A 197 7.34 -4.30 22.55
C ARG A 197 8.70 -3.79 23.00
N ARG A 198 9.42 -3.14 22.09
CA ARG A 198 10.69 -2.48 22.42
C ARG A 198 10.45 -1.26 23.30
N ARG A 199 11.44 -0.92 24.14
CA ARG A 199 11.36 0.26 25.03
C ARG A 199 11.01 1.56 24.30
N SER A 200 11.55 1.77 23.09
CA SER A 200 11.24 2.94 22.27
C SER A 200 9.79 2.97 21.77
N GLU A 201 9.19 1.81 21.54
CA GLU A 201 7.77 1.70 21.13
C GLU A 201 6.85 2.00 22.30
N VAL A 202 7.17 1.52 23.50
CA VAL A 202 6.41 1.81 24.73
C VAL A 202 6.57 3.28 25.13
N ALA A 203 7.78 3.84 25.03
CA ALA A 203 8.05 5.25 25.34
C ALA A 203 7.36 6.22 24.38
N GLY A 204 7.09 5.79 23.14
CA GLY A 204 6.37 6.58 22.13
C GLY A 204 4.85 6.45 22.18
N LEU A 205 4.32 5.55 23.02
CA LEU A 205 2.89 5.27 23.10
C LEU A 205 2.16 6.43 23.76
N ARG A 206 1.04 6.84 23.15
CA ARG A 206 0.15 7.85 23.73
C ARG A 206 -1.25 7.31 23.95
N VAL A 207 -2.04 8.04 24.74
CA VAL A 207 -3.41 7.65 25.07
C VAL A 207 -4.27 7.57 23.81
N GLU A 208 -4.04 8.45 22.83
CA GLU A 208 -4.76 8.40 21.54
C GLU A 208 -4.47 7.16 20.69
N ASP A 209 -3.41 6.41 20.99
CA ASP A 209 -3.07 5.18 20.27
C ASP A 209 -3.80 3.95 20.85
N LEU A 210 -4.53 4.12 21.97
CA LEU A 210 -5.32 3.07 22.63
C LEU A 210 -6.76 3.06 22.11
N HIS A 211 -7.23 1.88 21.72
CA HIS A 211 -8.62 1.63 21.34
C HIS A 211 -9.20 0.52 22.20
N ASP A 212 -10.45 0.71 22.61
CA ASP A 212 -11.23 -0.35 23.25
C ASP A 212 -11.64 -1.36 22.18
N GLU A 213 -11.30 -2.62 22.40
CA GLU A 213 -11.69 -3.74 21.55
C GLU A 213 -12.93 -4.40 22.13
N GLU A 214 -13.69 -5.03 21.23
CA GLU A 214 -14.81 -5.86 21.65
C GLU A 214 -14.29 -7.06 22.48
N PRO A 215 -14.89 -7.34 23.65
CA PRO A 215 -14.51 -8.48 24.48
C PRO A 215 -14.45 -9.79 23.70
N VAL A 216 -13.27 -10.42 23.68
CA VAL A 216 -13.09 -11.75 23.08
C VAL A 216 -13.58 -12.80 24.08
N ARG A 217 -14.09 -13.94 23.63
CA ARG A 217 -14.44 -15.08 24.49
C ARG A 217 -13.26 -15.51 25.37
N ALA A 218 -13.51 -15.81 26.64
CA ALA A 218 -12.47 -16.19 27.59
C ALA A 218 -11.79 -17.52 27.21
N ASP A 219 -12.55 -18.45 26.64
CA ASP A 219 -12.01 -19.64 25.97
C ASP A 219 -12.32 -19.55 24.46
N PRO A 220 -11.31 -19.40 23.59
CA PRO A 220 -11.52 -19.38 22.14
C PRO A 220 -12.11 -20.67 21.57
N ALA A 221 -11.97 -21.81 22.27
CA ALA A 221 -12.45 -23.12 21.85
C ALA A 221 -13.90 -23.41 22.29
N ASP A 222 -14.42 -22.68 23.27
CA ASP A 222 -15.79 -22.82 23.78
C ASP A 222 -16.65 -21.61 23.37
N ARG A 223 -17.71 -21.88 22.59
CA ARG A 223 -18.61 -20.85 22.06
C ARG A 223 -19.52 -20.23 23.13
N ASP A 224 -19.74 -20.93 24.24
CA ASP A 224 -20.62 -20.51 25.33
C ASP A 224 -19.82 -19.90 26.49
N SER A 225 -18.49 -19.79 26.35
CA SER A 225 -17.66 -19.15 27.36
C SER A 225 -17.98 -17.66 27.51
N PRO A 226 -17.97 -17.13 28.75
CA PRO A 226 -18.26 -15.72 28.98
C PRO A 226 -17.25 -14.82 28.27
N PRO A 227 -17.67 -13.61 27.84
CA PRO A 227 -16.75 -12.63 27.28
C PRO A 227 -15.69 -12.24 28.31
N SER A 228 -14.44 -12.10 27.85
CA SER A 228 -13.33 -11.61 28.67
C SER A 228 -13.53 -10.14 29.06
N HIS A 229 -12.70 -9.64 29.97
CA HIS A 229 -12.70 -8.22 30.31
C HIS A 229 -12.39 -7.38 29.07
N VAL A 230 -12.85 -6.12 29.03
CA VAL A 230 -12.57 -5.20 27.92
C VAL A 230 -11.06 -5.17 27.63
N CYS A 231 -10.69 -5.64 26.44
CA CYS A 231 -9.32 -5.61 25.97
C CYS A 231 -9.05 -4.26 25.32
N ARG A 232 -7.87 -3.68 25.56
CA ARG A 232 -7.40 -2.52 24.82
C ARG A 232 -6.25 -2.94 23.93
N SER A 233 -6.33 -2.60 22.66
CA SER A 233 -5.24 -2.74 21.72
C SER A 233 -4.58 -1.37 21.50
N ALA A 234 -3.32 -1.41 21.07
CA ALA A 234 -2.52 -0.22 20.83
C ALA A 234 -2.02 -0.26 19.39
N SER A 235 -2.44 0.67 18.53
CA SER A 235 -1.97 0.72 17.13
C SER A 235 -0.99 1.88 16.95
N ALA A 236 0.25 1.57 16.56
CA ALA A 236 1.22 2.59 16.17
C ALA A 236 0.95 3.00 14.71
N ALA A 237 -0.08 3.80 14.46
CA ALA A 237 -0.31 4.35 13.12
C ALA A 237 0.85 5.29 12.73
N PRO A 238 1.32 5.28 11.46
CA PRO A 238 2.34 6.22 11.00
C PRO A 238 1.79 7.65 11.08
N ARG A 239 2.35 8.45 11.99
CA ARG A 239 1.88 9.81 12.25
C ARG A 239 2.19 10.74 11.07
N ARG A 240 1.15 11.31 10.46
CA ARG A 240 1.25 12.56 9.68
C ARG A 240 1.76 13.65 10.63
N ARG A 241 2.89 14.26 10.32
CA ARG A 241 3.39 15.44 11.05
C ARG A 241 2.33 16.53 10.97
N ARG A 242 1.70 16.89 12.11
CA ARG A 242 0.94 18.13 12.21
C ARG A 242 1.95 19.27 12.03
N ALA A 243 1.88 19.96 10.89
CA ALA A 243 2.53 21.25 10.72
C ALA A 243 1.80 22.22 11.65
N THR A 244 2.44 22.60 12.75
CA THR A 244 2.01 23.69 13.60
C THR A 244 2.16 24.97 12.79
N MET A 245 1.05 25.53 12.30
CA MET A 245 1.01 26.92 11.83
C MET A 245 1.15 27.80 13.08
N MET A 246 2.34 28.38 13.27
CA MET A 246 2.50 29.56 14.10
C MET A 246 1.84 30.72 13.37
N ASN A 247 0.73 31.19 13.93
CA ASN A 247 0.11 32.45 13.56
C ASN A 247 0.80 33.54 14.40
N THR A 248 1.62 34.38 13.77
CA THR A 248 2.08 35.63 14.36
C THR A 248 1.23 36.74 13.79
N SER A 249 0.51 37.43 14.69
CA SER A 249 -0.20 38.69 14.46
C SER A 249 0.71 39.80 13.92
#